data_AF-A0A401LYV6-F1
#
_entry.id   AF-A0A401LYV6-F1
#
_cell.length_a   1.000
_cell.length_b   1.000
_cell.length_c   1.000
_cell.angle_alpha   90.00
_cell.angle_beta   90.00
_cell.angle_gamma   90.00
#
_symmetry.space_group_name_H-M   'P 1'
#
loop_
_entity.id
_entity.type
_entity.pdbx_description
1 polymer ?
#
loop_
_entity_poly.entity_id
_entity_poly.type
_entity_poly.pdbx_seq_one_letter_code
_entity_poly.pdbx_strand_id
1 'polypeptide(L)'
;MKGGVYRMLTSDIRQQIEETGQDKALLDKLLKQYYDVRGHRTVGNILRDPMECVTVDGVRLFTPHRQVLAAGHGLFLPGEAKSNPSHAYAWINGDFTRIVFSKDPPANKQVFKVKTVIEKALNKKQDVKKKRNTHPKL
;
A
#
# COMPACT_ATOMS: atom_id res chain seq x y z
N MET A 1 55.37 1.88 -15.46
CA MET A 1 54.13 2.24 -16.18
C MET A 1 52.86 1.49 -15.72
N LYS A 2 52.87 0.65 -14.66
CA LYS A 2 51.66 -0.12 -14.24
C LYS A 2 50.70 0.62 -13.27
N GLY A 3 51.12 1.72 -12.65
CA GLY A 3 50.33 2.44 -11.63
C GLY A 3 49.23 3.37 -12.17
N GLY A 4 49.35 3.86 -13.41
CA GLY A 4 48.35 4.79 -14.01
C GLY A 4 47.07 4.09 -14.48
N VAL A 5 47.21 2.91 -15.08
CA VAL A 5 46.09 2.13 -15.61
C VAL A 5 45.18 1.61 -14.48
N TYR A 6 45.77 1.15 -13.38
CA TYR A 6 45.01 0.64 -12.23
C TYR A 6 44.17 1.73 -11.55
N ARG A 7 44.66 2.98 -11.57
CA ARG A 7 43.98 4.14 -10.96
C ARG A 7 42.81 4.66 -11.81
N MET A 8 42.92 4.61 -13.15
CA MET A 8 41.80 4.92 -14.05
C MET A 8 40.70 3.85 -13.97
N LEU A 9 41.08 2.56 -13.98
CA LEU A 9 40.09 1.48 -13.85
C LEU A 9 39.31 1.58 -12.52
N THR A 10 39.94 2.05 -11.45
CA THR A 10 39.26 2.29 -10.17
C THR A 10 38.38 3.54 -10.15
N SER A 11 38.69 4.59 -10.94
CA SER A 11 37.79 5.74 -11.08
C SER A 11 36.57 5.39 -11.92
N ASP A 12 36.76 4.64 -13.00
CA ASP A 12 35.69 4.25 -13.93
C ASP A 12 34.67 3.34 -13.24
N ILE A 13 35.15 2.38 -12.44
CA ILE A 13 34.28 1.51 -11.62
C ILE A 13 33.48 2.32 -10.59
N ARG A 14 34.10 3.33 -9.95
CA ARG A 14 33.41 4.17 -8.97
C ARG A 14 32.32 5.01 -9.62
N GLN A 15 32.62 5.59 -10.78
CA GLN A 15 31.65 6.37 -11.54
C GLN A 15 30.48 5.48 -11.97
N GLN A 16 30.74 4.27 -12.48
CA GLN A 16 29.70 3.33 -12.87
C GLN A 16 28.76 2.96 -11.69
N ILE A 17 29.32 2.80 -10.48
CA ILE A 17 28.54 2.51 -9.27
C ILE A 17 27.64 3.69 -8.91
N GLU A 18 28.16 4.91 -9.00
CA GLU A 18 27.40 6.12 -8.69
C GLU A 18 26.26 6.35 -9.68
N GLU A 19 26.53 6.23 -10.98
CA GLU A 19 25.52 6.30 -12.05
C GLU A 19 24.44 5.22 -11.86
N THR A 20 24.84 3.98 -11.57
CA THR A 20 23.89 2.89 -11.27
C THR A 20 23.05 3.19 -10.02
N GLY A 21 23.62 3.86 -9.01
CA GLY A 21 22.90 4.29 -7.83
C GLY A 21 21.85 5.35 -8.14
N GLN A 22 22.18 6.32 -8.97
CA GLN A 22 21.27 7.37 -9.43
C GLN A 22 20.12 6.80 -10.26
N ASP A 23 20.42 5.89 -11.19
CA ASP A 23 19.41 5.22 -12.02
C ASP A 23 18.42 4.41 -11.18
N LYS A 24 18.91 3.69 -10.16
CA LYS A 24 18.05 2.95 -9.23
C LYS A 24 17.13 3.89 -8.46
N ALA A 25 17.62 5.04 -7.99
CA ALA A 25 16.80 6.02 -7.28
C ALA A 25 15.75 6.66 -8.20
N LEU A 26 16.11 6.95 -9.45
CA LEU A 26 15.18 7.47 -10.45
C LEU A 26 14.09 6.44 -10.81
N LEU A 27 14.47 5.18 -11.02
CA LEU A 27 13.53 4.10 -11.30
C LEU A 27 12.57 3.89 -10.13
N ASP A 28 13.07 3.89 -8.90
CA ASP A 28 12.23 3.78 -7.70
C ASP A 28 11.23 4.95 -7.60
N LYS A 29 11.67 6.18 -7.89
CA LYS A 29 10.78 7.35 -7.98
C LYS A 29 9.72 7.19 -9.08
N LEU A 30 10.10 6.75 -10.28
CA LEU A 30 9.19 6.54 -11.40
C LEU A 30 8.16 5.45 -11.08
N LEU A 31 8.61 4.32 -10.54
CA LEU A 31 7.72 3.25 -10.11
C LEU A 31 6.76 3.75 -9.05
N LYS A 32 7.22 4.45 -8.01
CA LYS A 32 6.35 5.02 -6.96
C LYS A 32 5.37 6.07 -7.48
N GLN A 33 5.75 6.84 -8.51
CA GLN A 33 4.95 7.94 -9.04
C GLN A 33 3.93 7.48 -10.09
N TYR A 34 4.31 6.56 -10.97
CA TYR A 34 3.53 6.19 -12.16
C TYR A 34 2.98 4.77 -12.14
N TYR A 35 3.59 3.86 -11.36
CA TYR A 35 3.16 2.46 -11.28
C TYR A 35 2.68 2.11 -9.87
N ASP A 36 1.59 1.36 -9.80
CA ASP A 36 1.00 1.01 -8.52
C ASP A 36 1.76 -0.14 -7.81
N VAL A 37 2.93 0.19 -7.25
CA VAL A 37 3.72 -0.69 -6.36
C VAL A 37 3.15 -0.61 -4.94
N ARG A 38 2.04 -1.33 -4.71
CA ARG A 38 1.10 -1.23 -3.57
C ARG A 38 1.69 -1.21 -2.14
N GLY A 39 2.98 -1.45 -1.96
CA GLY A 39 3.71 -1.32 -0.69
C GLY A 39 4.35 0.05 -0.42
N HIS A 40 4.35 0.97 -1.39
CA HIS A 40 5.02 2.28 -1.28
C HIS A 40 4.12 3.50 -1.51
N ARG A 41 2.79 3.31 -1.61
CA ARG A 41 1.89 4.45 -1.73
C ARG A 41 1.95 5.28 -0.45
N THR A 42 2.10 6.59 -0.63
CA THR A 42 1.88 7.55 0.47
C THR A 42 0.44 7.44 0.96
N VAL A 43 0.19 7.78 2.23
CA VAL A 43 -1.18 7.82 2.77
C VAL A 43 -2.09 8.70 1.91
N GLY A 44 -1.61 9.86 1.46
CA GLY A 44 -2.37 10.73 0.57
C GLY A 44 -2.83 10.03 -0.71
N ASN A 45 -1.96 9.25 -1.35
CA ASN A 45 -2.31 8.48 -2.54
C ASN A 45 -3.27 7.34 -2.23
N ILE A 46 -3.08 6.64 -1.11
CA ILE A 46 -4.00 5.58 -0.67
C ILE A 46 -5.40 6.15 -0.47
N LEU A 47 -5.54 7.28 0.22
CA LEU A 47 -6.84 7.87 0.55
C LEU A 47 -7.58 8.41 -0.68
N ARG A 48 -6.85 8.93 -1.67
CA ARG A 48 -7.40 9.50 -2.91
C ARG A 48 -7.48 8.51 -4.07
N ASP A 49 -7.06 7.27 -3.85
CA ASP A 49 -7.03 6.26 -4.90
C ASP A 49 -8.43 6.09 -5.54
N PRO A 50 -8.54 6.12 -6.89
CA PRO A 50 -9.83 5.96 -7.56
C PRO A 50 -10.38 4.54 -7.48
N MET A 51 -9.57 3.55 -7.10
CA MET A 51 -10.01 2.17 -6.96
C MET A 51 -10.92 2.01 -5.74
N GLU A 52 -12.01 1.28 -5.94
CA GLU A 52 -12.99 1.04 -4.87
C GLU A 52 -12.38 0.32 -3.65
N CYS A 53 -11.33 -0.47 -3.88
CA CYS A 53 -10.67 -1.27 -2.86
C CYS A 53 -9.15 -1.17 -3.02
N VAL A 54 -8.47 -0.84 -1.94
CA VAL A 54 -7.01 -0.86 -1.82
C VAL A 54 -6.64 -1.85 -0.71
N THR A 55 -5.53 -2.56 -0.87
CA THR A 55 -4.99 -3.43 0.19
C THR A 55 -3.81 -2.74 0.84
N VAL A 56 -3.82 -2.63 2.16
CA VAL A 56 -2.74 -2.05 2.97
C VAL A 56 -2.45 -3.04 4.09
N ASP A 57 -1.21 -3.53 4.15
CA ASP A 57 -0.78 -4.54 5.13
C ASP A 57 -1.72 -5.77 5.21
N GLY A 58 -2.13 -6.28 4.04
CA GLY A 58 -3.09 -7.38 3.93
C GLY A 58 -4.56 -7.01 4.19
N VAL A 59 -4.84 -5.82 4.74
CA VAL A 59 -6.20 -5.35 5.03
C VAL A 59 -6.80 -4.63 3.84
N ARG A 60 -8.06 -4.96 3.53
CA ARG A 60 -8.81 -4.33 2.45
C ARG A 60 -9.53 -3.09 2.94
N LEU A 61 -9.15 -1.94 2.39
CA LEU A 61 -9.77 -0.65 2.66
C LEU A 61 -10.60 -0.23 1.45
N PHE A 62 -11.90 -0.13 1.66
CA PHE A 62 -12.83 0.37 0.65
C PHE A 62 -12.95 1.89 0.68
N THR A 63 -13.51 2.49 -0.37
CA THR A 63 -13.69 3.96 -0.46
C THR A 63 -14.32 4.57 0.81
N PRO A 64 -15.41 4.02 1.41
CA PRO A 64 -15.96 4.58 2.65
C PRO A 64 -14.99 4.49 3.84
N HIS A 65 -14.18 3.42 3.92
CA HIS A 65 -13.18 3.27 4.97
C HIS A 65 -12.13 4.38 4.85
N ARG A 66 -11.66 4.63 3.63
CA ARG A 66 -10.67 5.66 3.34
C ARG A 66 -11.20 7.07 3.59
N GLN A 67 -12.49 7.32 3.37
CA GLN A 67 -13.12 8.60 3.73
C GLN A 67 -13.12 8.86 5.24
N VAL A 68 -13.43 7.84 6.05
CA VAL A 68 -13.38 7.93 7.52
C VAL A 68 -11.94 8.20 7.99
N LEU A 69 -10.96 7.50 7.42
CA LEU A 69 -9.55 7.72 7.73
C LEU A 69 -9.09 9.13 7.33
N ALA A 70 -9.48 9.61 6.14
CA ALA A 70 -9.16 10.95 5.66
C ALA A 70 -9.75 12.05 6.55
N ALA A 71 -10.90 11.81 7.19
CA ALA A 71 -11.50 12.69 8.18
C ALA A 71 -10.79 12.64 9.56
N GLY A 72 -9.72 11.85 9.71
CA GLY A 72 -8.91 11.76 10.92
C GLY A 72 -9.44 10.78 11.98
N HIS A 73 -10.50 10.04 11.66
CA HIS A 73 -11.12 9.07 12.55
C HIS A 73 -10.47 7.68 12.44
N GLY A 74 -10.73 6.84 13.44
CA GLY A 74 -10.34 5.43 13.43
C GLY A 74 -11.45 4.53 12.88
N LEU A 75 -11.06 3.32 12.48
CA LEU A 75 -11.94 2.25 12.08
C LEU A 75 -11.82 1.07 13.04
N PHE A 76 -12.93 0.41 13.32
CA PHE A 76 -12.96 -0.94 13.87
C PHE A 76 -13.35 -1.92 12.75
N LEU A 77 -12.51 -2.92 12.54
CA LEU A 77 -12.55 -3.89 11.45
C LEU A 77 -12.95 -5.27 12.01
N PRO A 78 -14.24 -5.62 12.02
CA PRO A 78 -14.72 -6.85 12.67
C PRO A 78 -14.29 -8.13 11.94
N GLY A 79 -13.96 -8.06 10.65
CA GLY A 79 -13.34 -9.17 9.91
C GLY A 79 -11.95 -9.46 10.47
N GLU A 80 -11.09 -8.44 10.50
CA GLU A 80 -9.72 -8.55 11.02
C GLU A 80 -9.68 -8.90 12.51
N ALA A 81 -10.57 -8.34 13.33
CA ALA A 81 -10.64 -8.69 14.76
C ALA A 81 -10.82 -10.20 15.00
N LYS A 82 -11.36 -10.95 14.04
CA LYS A 82 -11.51 -12.42 14.11
C LYS A 82 -10.32 -13.17 13.51
N SER A 83 -9.83 -12.74 12.35
CA SER A 83 -8.78 -13.46 11.60
C SER A 83 -7.36 -13.00 11.92
N ASN A 84 -7.18 -11.71 12.17
CA ASN A 84 -5.91 -11.06 12.43
C ASN A 84 -6.07 -9.97 13.50
N PRO A 85 -6.14 -10.34 14.80
CA PRO A 85 -6.49 -9.41 15.86
C PRO A 85 -5.56 -8.20 15.99
N SER A 86 -4.30 -8.27 15.54
CA SER A 86 -3.39 -7.13 15.51
C SER A 86 -3.83 -6.02 14.53
N HIS A 87 -4.81 -6.30 13.67
CA HIS A 87 -5.39 -5.38 12.70
C HIS A 87 -6.86 -5.07 12.96
N ALA A 88 -7.33 -5.31 14.18
CA ALA A 88 -8.72 -5.03 14.58
C ALA A 88 -9.10 -3.56 14.43
N TYR A 89 -8.15 -2.64 14.56
CA TYR A 89 -8.33 -1.21 14.41
C TYR A 89 -7.37 -0.61 13.39
N ALA A 90 -7.82 0.45 12.71
CA ALA A 90 -6.99 1.20 11.77
C ALA A 90 -7.19 2.72 11.95
N TRP A 91 -6.11 3.51 11.90
CA TRP A 91 -6.18 4.98 11.88
C TRP A 91 -4.93 5.58 11.23
N ILE A 92 -4.98 6.85 10.84
CA ILE A 92 -3.79 7.57 10.36
C ILE A 92 -3.01 8.11 11.57
N ASN A 93 -1.69 7.90 11.59
CA ASN A 93 -0.84 8.43 12.65
C ASN A 93 -0.79 9.97 12.63
N GLY A 94 -0.29 10.58 13.72
CA GLY A 94 -0.35 12.04 13.91
C GLY A 94 0.37 12.86 12.83
N ASP A 95 1.43 12.32 12.22
CA ASP A 95 2.21 12.99 11.17
C ASP A 95 1.68 12.73 9.74
N PHE A 96 0.56 12.03 9.59
CA PHE A 96 -0.07 11.67 8.31
C PHE A 96 0.81 10.85 7.34
N THR A 97 1.85 10.17 7.84
CA THR A 97 2.76 9.37 7.00
C THR A 97 2.32 7.93 6.80
N ARG A 98 1.53 7.35 7.73
CA ARG A 98 1.10 5.94 7.64
C ARG A 98 -0.30 5.68 8.21
N ILE A 99 -0.91 4.60 7.71
CA ILE A 99 -2.04 3.96 8.36
C ILE A 99 -1.46 2.97 9.39
N VAL A 100 -1.91 3.09 10.62
CA VAL A 100 -1.53 2.24 11.75
C VAL A 100 -2.61 1.20 11.95
N PHE A 101 -2.20 -0.05 12.10
CA PHE A 101 -3.05 -1.15 12.53
C PHE A 101 -2.72 -1.55 13.96
N SER A 102 -3.74 -1.87 14.75
CA SER A 102 -3.58 -2.28 16.15
C SER A 102 -4.70 -3.20 16.60
N LYS A 103 -4.41 -3.97 17.65
CA LYS A 103 -5.40 -4.72 18.42
C LYS A 103 -6.31 -3.81 19.24
N ASP A 104 -5.78 -2.69 19.72
CA ASP A 104 -6.47 -1.78 20.63
C ASP A 104 -6.84 -0.47 19.92
N PRO A 105 -7.95 0.19 20.32
CA PRO A 105 -8.42 1.41 19.69
C PRO A 105 -7.47 2.59 19.95
N PRO A 106 -7.43 3.59 19.05
CA PRO A 106 -6.72 4.84 19.30
C PRO A 106 -7.37 5.62 20.46
N ALA A 107 -6.58 6.06 21.43
CA ALA A 107 -7.07 6.72 22.64
C ALA A 107 -7.73 8.10 22.39
N ASN A 108 -7.34 8.80 21.33
CA ASN A 108 -7.71 10.18 21.05
C ASN A 108 -8.45 10.36 19.72
N LYS A 109 -9.10 9.31 19.21
CA LYS A 109 -9.84 9.36 17.95
C LYS A 109 -11.21 8.72 18.10
N GLN A 110 -12.22 9.34 17.50
CA GLN A 110 -13.50 8.69 17.31
C GLN A 110 -13.32 7.46 16.39
N VAL A 111 -13.89 6.32 16.78
CA VAL A 111 -13.77 5.05 16.04
C VAL A 111 -15.12 4.67 15.43
N PHE A 112 -15.13 4.41 14.13
CA PHE A 112 -16.30 3.94 13.39
C PHE A 112 -16.22 2.44 13.11
N LYS A 113 -17.30 1.72 13.38
CA LYS A 113 -17.38 0.28 13.12
C LYS A 113 -17.78 0.01 11.68
N VAL A 114 -16.97 -0.77 10.97
CA VAL A 114 -17.33 -1.26 9.63
C VAL A 114 -18.49 -2.24 9.74
N LYS A 115 -19.57 -1.99 8.97
CA LYS A 115 -20.72 -2.90 8.89
C LYS A 115 -20.39 -4.06 7.94
N THR A 116 -20.42 -5.28 8.46
CA THR A 116 -20.11 -6.54 7.75
C THR A 116 -20.97 -6.83 6.52
N VAL A 117 -22.13 -6.19 6.37
CA VAL A 117 -23.00 -6.32 5.19
C VAL A 117 -22.35 -5.72 3.94
N ILE A 118 -21.54 -4.67 4.10
CA ILE A 118 -20.81 -4.01 3.01
C ILE A 118 -19.67 -4.92 2.51
N GLU A 119 -18.91 -5.53 3.42
CA GLU A 119 -17.81 -6.44 3.08
C GLU A 119 -18.30 -7.67 2.30
N LYS A 120 -19.40 -8.30 2.73
CA LYS A 120 -19.98 -9.45 2.01
C LYS A 120 -20.49 -9.06 0.61
N ALA A 121 -21.12 -7.90 0.47
CA ALA A 121 -21.65 -7.43 -0.81
C ALA A 121 -20.53 -7.06 -1.80
N LEU A 122 -19.44 -6.43 -1.34
CA LEU A 122 -18.30 -6.08 -2.20
C LEU A 122 -17.45 -7.30 -2.57
N ASN A 123 -17.28 -8.27 -1.67
CA ASN A 123 -16.59 -9.52 -1.98
C ASN A 123 -17.37 -10.34 -3.03
N LYS A 124 -18.70 -10.43 -2.90
CA LYS A 124 -19.55 -11.17 -3.83
C LYS A 124 -19.55 -10.58 -5.25
N LYS A 125 -19.48 -9.25 -5.40
CA LYS A 125 -19.37 -8.60 -6.73
C LYS A 125 -18.05 -8.91 -7.46
N GLN A 126 -16.96 -9.18 -6.73
CA GLN A 126 -15.66 -9.48 -7.34
C GLN A 126 -15.51 -10.97 -7.73
N ASP A 127 -16.07 -11.89 -6.95
CA ASP A 127 -16.09 -13.32 -7.31
C ASP A 127 -16.83 -13.58 -8.62
N VAL A 128 -17.91 -12.83 -8.86
CA VAL A 128 -18.68 -12.92 -10.12
C VAL A 128 -17.86 -12.43 -11.32
N LYS A 129 -16.94 -11.46 -11.15
CA LYS A 129 -16.05 -11.00 -12.24
C LYS A 129 -14.92 -11.97 -12.57
N LYS A 130 -14.53 -12.88 -11.67
CA LYS A 130 -13.50 -13.90 -11.94
C LYS A 130 -14.02 -15.14 -12.68
N LYS A 131 -15.34 -15.31 -12.86
CA LYS A 131 -15.97 -16.47 -13.52
C LYS A 131 -16.33 -16.26 -15.00
N ARG A 132 -15.46 -15.63 -15.79
CA ARG A 132 -15.51 -15.77 -17.25
C ARG A 132 -14.09 -15.88 -17.78
N ASN A 133 -13.68 -17.12 -18.02
CA ASN A 133 -12.81 -17.53 -19.12
C ASN A 133 -12.93 -19.06 -19.23
N THR A 134 -14.08 -19.52 -19.72
CA THR A 134 -14.15 -20.84 -20.35
C THR A 134 -13.56 -20.66 -21.73
N HIS A 135 -12.29 -21.05 -21.91
CA HIS A 135 -11.72 -21.20 -23.25
C HIS A 135 -12.57 -22.23 -24.02
N PRO A 136 -13.05 -21.92 -25.24
CA PRO A 136 -13.60 -22.96 -26.10
C PRO A 136 -12.44 -23.87 -26.52
N LYS A 137 -12.64 -25.18 -26.39
CA LYS A 137 -11.71 -26.18 -26.92
C LYS A 137 -11.84 -26.19 -28.45
N LEU A 138 -10.72 -25.98 -29.13
CA LEU A 138 -10.50 -26.42 -30.51
C LEU A 138 -9.93 -27.84 -30.45
#